data_AF-A0A3R6CIA4-F1
#
_entry.id   AF-A0A3R6CIA4-F1
#
_cell.length_a   1.000
_cell.length_b   1.000
_cell.length_c   1.000
_cell.angle_alpha   90.00
_cell.angle_beta   90.00
_cell.angle_gamma   90.00
#
_symmetry.space_group_name_H-M   'P 1'
#
loop_
_entity.id
_entity.type
_entity.pdbx_description
1 polymer ?
#
loop_
_entity_poly.entity_id
_entity_poly.type
_entity_poly.pdbx_seq_one_letter_code
_entity_poly.pdbx_strand_id
1 'polypeptide(L)'
;MMESEAINVLNMIEAHGDLAIKAKQTAINALEEVQQYRAIGTLEELKEAMKYVWLVKKHGTIGKALEECAEYESIGTPEECRAAMEKQKAKKPMHVTNSYFGYQKHKEHVGYCPDCGHQVEEPYGCPNCLRKIDWSDGE
;
A
#
# COMPACT_ATOMS: atom_id res chain seq x y z
N MET A 1 -10.22 -38.81 9.54
CA MET A 1 -11.61 -39.17 9.20
C MET A 1 -12.24 -37.97 8.55
N MET A 2 -12.68 -38.08 7.30
CA MET A 2 -13.42 -37.02 6.61
C MET A 2 -14.88 -36.99 7.10
N GLU A 3 -15.57 -35.85 6.98
CA GLU A 3 -16.98 -35.76 7.37
C GLU A 3 -17.85 -36.79 6.62
N SER A 4 -17.52 -37.07 5.36
CA SER A 4 -18.17 -38.11 4.55
C SER A 4 -17.99 -39.52 5.12
N GLU A 5 -16.81 -39.82 5.68
CA GLU A 5 -16.54 -41.10 6.34
C GLU A 5 -17.32 -41.21 7.66
N ALA A 6 -17.44 -40.11 8.41
CA ALA A 6 -18.24 -40.07 9.63
C ALA A 6 -19.74 -40.27 9.34
N ILE A 7 -20.27 -39.63 8.29
CA ILE A 7 -21.65 -39.86 7.81
C ILE A 7 -21.84 -41.33 7.40
N ASN A 8 -20.88 -41.92 6.69
CA ASN A 8 -20.95 -43.34 6.30
C ASN A 8 -21.00 -44.27 7.52
N VAL A 9 -20.18 -44.03 8.55
CA VAL A 9 -20.22 -44.81 9.80
C VAL A 9 -21.55 -44.63 10.54
N LEU A 10 -22.08 -43.40 10.60
CA LEU A 10 -23.39 -43.13 11.20
C LEU A 10 -24.51 -43.88 10.46
N ASN A 11 -24.45 -43.95 9.13
CA ASN A 11 -25.41 -44.69 8.32
C ASN A 11 -25.44 -46.20 8.62
N MET A 12 -24.35 -46.77 9.15
CA MET A 12 -24.26 -48.18 9.55
C MET A 12 -24.85 -48.47 10.94
N ILE A 13 -25.30 -47.45 11.69
CA ILE A 13 -25.97 -47.65 12.99
C ILE A 13 -27.36 -48.26 12.76
N GLU A 14 -27.45 -49.58 12.90
CA GLU A 14 -28.69 -50.35 12.82
C GLU A 14 -29.54 -50.18 14.11
N ALA A 15 -30.75 -49.63 13.92
CA ALA A 15 -31.96 -49.82 14.75
C ALA A 15 -31.81 -50.01 16.28
N HIS A 16 -31.22 -49.05 17.01
CA HIS A 16 -31.29 -49.01 18.47
C HIS A 16 -32.35 -48.00 18.98
N GLY A 17 -33.62 -48.24 18.66
CA GLY A 17 -34.76 -47.44 19.16
C GLY A 17 -34.80 -45.97 18.67
N ASP A 18 -35.91 -45.29 18.97
CA ASP A 18 -36.20 -43.93 18.46
C ASP A 18 -35.13 -42.89 18.83
N LEU A 19 -34.51 -43.04 20.00
CA LEU A 19 -33.49 -42.11 20.48
C LEU A 19 -32.19 -42.20 19.65
N ALA A 20 -31.73 -43.40 19.29
CA ALA A 20 -30.53 -43.56 18.48
C ALA A 20 -30.74 -43.08 17.05
N ILE A 21 -31.94 -43.28 16.48
CA ILE A 21 -32.31 -42.77 15.16
C ILE A 21 -32.27 -41.24 15.16
N LYS A 22 -32.87 -40.60 16.17
CA LYS A 22 -32.83 -39.14 16.34
C LYS A 22 -31.40 -38.63 16.52
N ALA A 23 -30.60 -39.27 17.36
CA ALA A 23 -29.20 -38.90 17.56
C ALA A 23 -28.38 -39.01 16.27
N LYS A 24 -28.57 -40.08 15.50
CA LYS A 24 -27.95 -40.27 14.18
C LYS A 24 -28.33 -39.14 13.22
N GLN A 25 -29.63 -38.86 13.10
CA GLN A 25 -30.12 -37.81 12.19
C GLN A 25 -29.53 -36.44 12.55
N THR A 26 -29.52 -36.09 13.83
CA THR A 26 -28.91 -34.85 14.32
C THR A 26 -27.42 -34.78 13.98
N ALA A 27 -26.69 -35.89 14.15
CA ALA A 27 -25.26 -35.96 13.84
C ALA A 27 -24.98 -35.83 12.33
N ILE A 28 -25.79 -36.46 11.48
CA ILE A 28 -25.69 -36.32 10.02
C ILE A 28 -25.96 -34.86 9.61
N ASN A 29 -27.07 -34.27 10.08
CA ASN A 29 -27.41 -32.88 9.76
C ASN A 29 -26.28 -31.91 10.15
N ALA A 30 -25.70 -32.09 11.35
CA ALA A 30 -24.59 -31.25 11.80
C ALA A 30 -23.33 -31.40 10.91
N LEU A 31 -23.04 -32.62 10.43
CA LEU A 31 -21.93 -32.85 9.51
C LEU A 31 -22.19 -32.26 8.12
N GLU A 32 -23.43 -32.34 7.63
CA GLU A 32 -23.84 -31.72 6.37
C GLU A 32 -23.71 -30.18 6.43
N GLU A 33 -24.11 -29.54 7.53
CA GLU A 33 -23.89 -28.09 7.74
C GLU A 33 -22.40 -27.73 7.69
N VAL A 34 -21.54 -28.51 8.35
CA VAL A 34 -20.08 -28.29 8.31
C VAL A 34 -19.52 -28.45 6.90
N GLN A 35 -20.02 -29.44 6.13
CA GLN A 35 -19.62 -29.63 4.73
C GLN A 35 -20.02 -28.44 3.86
N GLN A 36 -21.19 -27.83 4.09
CA GLN A 36 -21.59 -26.62 3.38
C GLN A 36 -20.63 -25.46 3.62
N TYR A 37 -20.17 -25.24 4.87
CA TYR A 37 -19.15 -24.22 5.15
C TYR A 37 -17.82 -24.52 4.47
N ARG A 38 -17.38 -25.78 4.44
CA ARG A 38 -16.14 -26.17 3.73
C ARG A 38 -16.25 -26.04 2.22
N ALA A 39 -17.45 -26.18 1.65
CA ALA A 39 -17.68 -25.97 0.22
C ALA A 39 -17.52 -24.49 -0.20
N ILE A 40 -17.64 -23.54 0.74
CA ILE A 40 -17.36 -22.12 0.48
C ILE A 40 -15.86 -21.90 0.27
N GLY A 41 -15.03 -22.62 1.01
CA GLY A 41 -13.57 -22.53 0.92
C GLY A 41 -12.87 -22.90 2.22
N THR A 42 -11.55 -22.93 2.15
CA THR A 42 -10.67 -23.09 3.30
C THR A 42 -10.58 -21.80 4.12
N LEU A 43 -10.14 -21.93 5.38
CA LEU A 43 -9.95 -20.78 6.26
C LEU A 43 -8.93 -19.78 5.67
N GLU A 44 -7.88 -20.29 5.03
CA GLU A 44 -6.87 -19.49 4.35
C GLU A 44 -7.46 -18.70 3.17
N GLU A 45 -8.25 -19.34 2.31
CA GLU A 45 -8.96 -18.65 1.20
C GLU A 45 -9.92 -17.57 1.71
N LEU A 46 -10.66 -17.87 2.78
CA LEU A 46 -11.57 -16.90 3.39
C LEU A 46 -10.83 -15.70 4.01
N LYS A 47 -9.68 -15.92 4.67
CA LYS A 47 -8.83 -14.83 5.19
C LYS A 47 -8.32 -13.94 4.06
N GLU A 48 -7.97 -14.52 2.92
CA GLU A 48 -7.53 -13.77 1.76
C GLU A 48 -8.68 -12.98 1.12
N ALA A 49 -9.85 -13.60 0.96
CA ALA A 49 -11.06 -12.94 0.48
C ALA A 49 -11.47 -11.75 1.39
N MET A 50 -11.25 -11.89 2.70
CA MET A 50 -11.59 -10.85 3.68
C MET A 50 -10.82 -9.54 3.46
N LYS A 51 -9.63 -9.58 2.82
CA LYS A 51 -8.91 -8.37 2.41
C LYS A 51 -9.75 -7.52 1.44
N TYR A 52 -10.40 -8.15 0.47
CA TYR A 52 -11.25 -7.48 -0.51
C TYR A 52 -12.56 -6.97 0.12
N VAL A 53 -13.14 -7.74 1.05
CA VAL A 53 -14.31 -7.29 1.82
C VAL A 53 -13.99 -6.04 2.63
N TRP A 54 -12.80 -5.97 3.24
CA TRP A 54 -12.35 -4.77 3.94
C TRP A 54 -12.21 -3.57 2.99
N LEU A 55 -11.64 -3.77 1.80
CA LEU A 55 -11.55 -2.72 0.77
C LEU A 55 -12.93 -2.19 0.37
N VAL A 56 -13.90 -3.09 0.17
CA VAL A 56 -15.30 -2.71 -0.14
C VAL A 56 -15.91 -1.90 1.01
N LYS A 57 -15.71 -2.31 2.27
CA LYS A 57 -16.21 -1.55 3.44
C LYS A 57 -15.62 -0.14 3.52
N LYS A 58 -14.35 0.01 3.16
CA LYS A 58 -13.64 1.28 3.23
C LYS A 58 -13.97 2.22 2.06
N HIS A 59 -13.99 1.70 0.83
CA HIS A 59 -14.11 2.48 -0.41
C HIS A 59 -15.49 2.35 -1.09
N GLY A 60 -16.41 1.58 -0.50
CA GLY A 60 -17.77 1.34 -1.01
C GLY A 60 -17.83 0.22 -2.05
N THR A 61 -16.95 0.24 -3.06
CA THR A 61 -16.83 -0.83 -4.07
C THR A 61 -15.35 -1.13 -4.35
N ILE A 62 -15.07 -2.34 -4.83
CA ILE A 62 -13.72 -2.69 -5.31
C ILE A 62 -13.30 -1.77 -6.47
N GLY A 63 -14.26 -1.41 -7.34
CA GLY A 63 -14.03 -0.50 -8.46
C GLY A 63 -13.49 0.86 -8.02
N LYS A 64 -14.07 1.47 -6.97
CA LYS A 64 -13.58 2.74 -6.43
C LYS A 64 -12.15 2.63 -5.88
N ALA A 65 -11.83 1.55 -5.18
CA ALA A 65 -10.46 1.33 -4.69
C ALA A 65 -9.45 1.19 -5.85
N LEU A 66 -9.85 0.54 -6.95
CA LEU A 66 -9.02 0.42 -8.15
C LEU A 66 -8.87 1.76 -8.88
N GLU A 67 -9.94 2.54 -9.00
CA GLU A 67 -9.91 3.89 -9.57
C GLU A 67 -8.96 4.81 -8.79
N GLU A 68 -9.04 4.82 -7.45
CA GLU A 68 -8.11 5.57 -6.59
C GLU A 68 -6.64 5.13 -6.79
N CYS A 69 -6.40 3.83 -6.93
CA CYS A 69 -5.06 3.32 -7.23
C CYS A 69 -4.57 3.76 -8.61
N ALA A 70 -5.43 3.70 -9.64
CA ALA A 70 -5.09 4.14 -10.99
C ALA A 70 -4.83 5.65 -11.06
N GLU A 71 -5.59 6.46 -10.33
CA GLU A 71 -5.34 7.90 -10.18
C GLU A 71 -3.97 8.15 -9.53
N TYR A 72 -3.61 7.39 -8.49
CA TYR A 72 -2.29 7.53 -7.86
C TYR A 72 -1.15 7.15 -8.82
N GLU A 73 -1.30 6.05 -9.57
CA GLU A 73 -0.33 5.65 -10.59
C GLU A 73 -0.18 6.69 -11.72
N SER A 74 -1.25 7.43 -12.03
CA SER A 74 -1.19 8.50 -13.04
C SER A 74 -0.37 9.72 -12.60
N ILE A 75 -0.21 9.94 -11.29
CA ILE A 75 0.63 11.01 -10.73
C ILE A 75 2.12 10.63 -10.85
N GLY A 76 2.44 9.37 -10.62
CA GLY A 76 3.78 8.82 -10.68
C GLY A 76 3.98 7.68 -9.69
N THR A 77 5.17 7.11 -9.70
CA THR A 77 5.55 6.02 -8.81
C THR A 77 5.89 6.53 -7.39
N PRO A 78 5.67 5.74 -6.33
CA PRO A 78 6.15 6.06 -4.99
C PRO A 78 7.66 6.41 -4.96
N GLU A 79 8.46 5.79 -5.81
CA GLU A 79 9.89 6.03 -5.99
C GLU A 79 10.17 7.43 -6.54
N GLU A 80 9.44 7.86 -7.57
CA GLU A 80 9.52 9.22 -8.12
C GLU A 80 9.10 10.27 -7.08
N CYS A 81 8.01 10.02 -6.34
CA CYS A 81 7.58 10.87 -5.24
C CYS A 81 8.66 10.99 -4.16
N ARG A 82 9.27 9.87 -3.75
CA ARG A 82 10.38 9.89 -2.77
C ARG A 82 11.60 10.66 -3.30
N ALA A 83 11.97 10.47 -4.56
CA ALA A 83 13.08 11.20 -5.17
C ALA A 83 12.82 12.72 -5.25
N ALA A 84 11.59 13.12 -5.60
CA ALA A 84 11.18 14.52 -5.61
C ALA A 84 11.21 15.13 -4.20
N MET A 85 10.72 14.42 -3.19
CA MET A 85 10.80 14.83 -1.77
C MET A 85 12.24 14.99 -1.31
N GLU A 86 13.13 14.05 -1.65
CA GLU A 86 14.56 14.19 -1.34
C GLU A 86 15.17 15.41 -2.02
N LYS A 87 14.77 15.77 -3.25
CA LYS A 87 15.22 17.00 -3.94
C LYS A 87 14.77 18.28 -3.27
N GLN A 88 13.63 18.27 -2.56
CA GLN A 88 13.13 19.42 -1.80
C GLN A 88 13.86 19.64 -0.47
N LYS A 89 14.62 18.67 0.03
CA LYS A 89 15.54 18.91 1.15
C LYS A 89 16.64 19.86 0.69
N ALA A 90 16.74 21.02 1.34
CA ALA A 90 17.70 22.03 0.94
C ALA A 90 19.14 21.51 1.16
N LYS A 91 20.01 21.73 0.18
CA LYS A 91 21.46 21.48 0.30
C LYS A 91 22.22 22.77 0.02
N LYS A 92 23.33 22.96 0.72
CA LYS A 92 24.20 24.11 0.46
C LYS A 92 24.80 24.03 -0.96
N PRO A 93 24.85 25.17 -1.67
CA PRO A 93 25.48 25.23 -2.98
C PRO A 93 27.00 25.05 -2.86
N MET A 94 27.61 24.53 -3.92
CA MET A 94 29.06 24.40 -4.03
C MET A 94 29.67 25.70 -4.56
N HIS A 95 30.86 26.06 -4.07
CA HIS A 95 31.67 27.19 -4.56
C HIS A 95 30.87 28.50 -4.67
N VAL A 96 30.38 29.00 -3.53
CA VAL A 96 29.67 30.27 -3.48
C VAL A 96 30.65 31.41 -3.75
N THR A 97 30.31 32.24 -4.74
CA THR A 97 31.04 33.45 -5.10
C THR A 97 30.08 34.62 -5.18
N ASN A 98 30.59 35.83 -5.03
CA ASN A 98 29.78 37.03 -5.24
C ASN A 98 29.75 37.35 -6.73
N SER A 99 28.56 37.41 -7.31
CA SER A 99 28.38 38.02 -8.63
C SER A 99 28.63 39.52 -8.52
N TYR A 100 29.61 40.03 -9.27
CA TYR A 100 29.81 41.47 -9.47
C TYR A 100 29.36 41.83 -10.89
N PHE A 101 28.04 41.90 -11.11
CA PHE A 101 27.48 42.42 -12.36
C PHE A 101 27.27 43.93 -12.27
N GLY A 102 28.22 44.70 -12.82
CA GLY A 102 28.08 46.14 -13.06
C GLY A 102 28.02 47.06 -11.82
N TYR A 103 27.69 48.33 -12.06
CA TYR A 103 27.68 49.43 -11.07
C TYR A 103 26.57 49.32 -10.00
N GLN A 104 25.79 48.23 -9.98
CA GLN A 104 24.74 47.99 -9.00
C GLN A 104 25.17 46.89 -8.02
N LYS A 105 25.39 47.27 -6.76
CA LYS A 105 25.71 46.37 -5.65
C LYS A 105 24.49 45.53 -5.22
N HIS A 106 24.02 44.62 -6.06
CA HIS A 106 23.17 43.53 -5.59
C HIS A 106 24.09 42.35 -5.26
N LYS A 107 24.16 41.97 -3.96
CA LYS A 107 24.92 40.81 -3.49
C LYS A 107 24.12 39.56 -3.82
N GLU A 108 24.16 39.13 -5.08
CA GLU A 108 23.61 37.83 -5.45
C GLU A 108 24.73 36.80 -5.32
N HIS A 109 24.57 35.89 -4.35
CA HIS A 109 25.44 34.75 -4.21
C HIS A 109 25.19 33.79 -5.39
N VAL A 110 26.26 33.50 -6.12
CA VAL A 110 26.25 32.52 -7.22
C VAL A 110 27.01 31.30 -6.76
N GLY A 111 26.40 30.13 -6.90
CA GLY A 111 27.03 28.86 -6.59
C GLY A 111 26.69 27.82 -7.65
N TYR A 112 27.06 26.58 -7.36
CA TYR A 112 26.75 25.43 -8.21
C TYR A 112 25.89 24.42 -7.45
N CYS A 113 24.91 23.86 -8.15
CA CYS A 113 24.03 22.85 -7.59
C CYS A 113 24.84 21.61 -7.19
N PRO A 114 24.71 21.11 -5.94
CA PRO A 114 25.48 19.97 -5.48
C PRO A 114 25.10 18.64 -6.16
N ASP A 115 23.93 18.57 -6.79
CA ASP A 115 23.45 17.34 -7.43
C ASP A 115 23.79 17.26 -8.93
N CYS A 116 23.84 18.40 -9.64
CA CYS A 116 24.00 18.41 -11.09
C CYS A 116 25.07 19.38 -11.62
N GLY A 117 25.72 20.15 -10.74
CA GLY A 117 26.77 21.10 -11.13
C GLY A 117 26.28 22.32 -11.93
N HIS A 118 24.97 22.50 -12.10
CA HIS A 118 24.42 23.68 -12.77
C HIS A 118 24.59 24.94 -11.92
N GLN A 119 24.90 26.08 -12.53
CA GLN A 119 25.00 27.36 -11.83
C GLN A 119 23.64 27.75 -11.25
N VAL A 120 23.63 28.21 -10.00
CA VAL A 120 22.44 28.61 -9.26
C VAL A 120 22.68 29.96 -8.61
N GLU A 121 21.61 30.74 -8.48
CA GLU A 121 21.63 32.11 -7.98
C GLU A 121 20.65 32.23 -6.81
N GLU A 122 21.06 32.89 -5.74
CA GLU A 122 20.19 33.16 -4.59
C GLU A 122 18.99 34.02 -5.01
N PRO A 123 17.77 33.77 -4.50
CA PRO A 123 17.35 32.78 -3.51
C PRO A 123 16.79 31.48 -4.12
N TYR A 124 17.05 31.23 -5.41
CA TYR A 124 16.35 30.19 -6.16
C TYR A 124 16.96 28.79 -5.95
N GLY A 125 16.13 27.78 -6.20
CA GLY A 125 16.59 26.40 -6.33
C GLY A 125 17.26 26.16 -7.69
N CYS A 126 17.82 24.96 -7.89
CA CYS A 126 18.42 24.62 -9.17
C CYS A 126 17.36 24.49 -10.27
N PRO A 127 17.43 25.28 -11.37
CA PRO A 127 16.44 25.21 -12.44
C PRO A 127 16.53 23.89 -13.25
N ASN A 128 17.70 23.24 -13.25
CA ASN A 128 17.91 22.02 -14.03
C ASN A 128 17.37 20.77 -13.32
N CYS A 129 17.68 20.58 -12.04
CA CYS A 129 17.32 19.36 -11.30
C CYS A 129 16.28 19.56 -10.19
N LEU A 130 15.81 20.81 -10.00
CA LEU A 130 14.83 21.22 -8.99
C LEU A 130 15.29 20.99 -7.53
N ARG A 131 16.59 20.80 -7.32
CA ARG A 131 17.18 20.77 -5.98
C ARG A 131 16.92 22.10 -5.28
N LYS A 132 16.28 22.07 -4.12
CA LYS A 132 16.21 23.23 -3.23
C LYS A 132 17.61 23.55 -2.71
N ILE A 133 18.00 24.81 -2.77
CA ILE A 133 19.31 25.28 -2.34
C ILE A 133 19.17 26.01 -1.00
N ASP A 134 20.04 25.68 -0.07
CA ASP A 134 20.16 26.36 1.21
C ASP A 134 21.18 27.49 1.08
N TRP A 135 20.67 28.72 1.03
CA TRP A 135 21.46 29.94 0.93
C TRP A 135 21.74 30.58 2.29
N SER A 136 21.34 29.94 3.40
CA SER A 136 21.61 30.50 4.72
C SER A 136 23.12 30.48 5.03
N ASP A 137 23.65 31.66 5.35
CA ASP A 137 24.93 31.82 6.04
C ASP A 137 24.79 31.16 7.42
N GLY A 138 25.21 29.90 7.54
CA GLY A 138 24.98 29.12 8.76
C GLY A 138 25.65 29.71 10.00
N GLU A 139 24.98 29.57 11.15
CA GLU A 139 25.62 29.42 12.47
C GLU A 139 26.40 28.09 12.57
#